data_AF-G7WDJ1-F1
#
_entry.id   AF-G7WDJ1-F1
#
_cell.length_a   1.000
_cell.length_b   1.000
_cell.length_c   1.000
_cell.angle_alpha   90.00
_cell.angle_beta   90.00
_cell.angle_gamma   90.00
#
_symmetry.space_group_name_H-M   'P 1'
#
loop_
_entity.id
_entity.type
_entity.pdbx_description
1 polymer ?
#
loop_
_entity_poly.entity_id
_entity_poly.type
_entity_poly.pdbx_seq_one_letter_code
_entity_poly.pdbx_strand_id
1 'polypeptide(L)'
;MKKPFYKRWWVWVFVAWFIWGTYINLSTNKFPNEGKSMDLIIERGIYLVFAVGIIQLILKALEYQKKIKMKMNNVTELDPNVLAKICAHHLEGLPLAEKTFCELILTSEQLNIVGGGANFSIMIPQIRAAELKTDTEIDNIVLGGYTRDPWPYEKYILKAETETRLFNKEKKTYTHFLILSYINSEGVLASIVFLVEDADEIRAFEAVFEIKSLIKNNPTVTIQL
;
A
#
# COMPACT_ATOMS: atom_id res chain seq x y z
N MET A 1 2.26 14.35 -16.86
CA MET A 1 2.91 13.77 -18.06
C MET A 1 2.08 12.60 -18.61
N LYS A 2 1.36 12.78 -19.72
CA LYS A 2 0.64 11.70 -20.41
C LYS A 2 1.66 10.83 -21.15
N LYS A 3 1.76 9.54 -20.83
CA LYS A 3 2.63 8.62 -21.59
C LYS A 3 2.12 8.51 -23.04
N PRO A 4 2.99 8.57 -24.05
CA PRO A 4 2.56 8.56 -25.45
C PRO A 4 1.94 7.20 -25.80
N PHE A 5 0.66 7.23 -26.17
CA PHE A 5 -0.17 6.08 -26.54
C PHE A 5 0.38 5.31 -27.77
N TYR A 6 1.29 5.93 -28.52
CA TYR A 6 1.84 5.42 -29.77
C TYR A 6 2.69 4.14 -29.66
N LYS A 7 3.36 3.88 -28.52
CA LYS A 7 4.24 2.70 -28.40
C LYS A 7 3.49 1.36 -28.36
N ARG A 8 2.21 1.36 -27.98
CA ARG A 8 1.41 0.12 -27.87
C ARG A 8 0.79 -0.32 -29.20
N TRP A 9 0.57 0.61 -30.13
CA TRP A 9 -0.14 0.33 -31.39
C TRP A 9 0.73 -0.46 -32.38
N TRP A 10 2.03 -0.16 -32.46
CA TRP A 10 2.97 -0.88 -33.33
C TRP A 10 3.09 -2.36 -33.03
N VAL A 11 2.96 -2.77 -31.76
CA VAL A 11 3.03 -4.18 -31.36
C VAL A 11 1.85 -4.97 -31.94
N TRP A 12 0.65 -4.40 -31.92
CA TRP A 12 -0.53 -5.06 -32.49
C TRP A 12 -0.50 -5.11 -34.01
N VAL A 13 0.04 -4.08 -34.67
CA VAL A 13 0.24 -4.07 -36.13
C VAL A 13 1.23 -5.17 -36.54
N PHE A 14 2.32 -5.36 -35.79
CA PHE A 14 3.30 -6.41 -36.08
C PHE A 14 2.72 -7.82 -35.88
N VAL A 15 1.96 -8.03 -34.81
CA VAL A 15 1.29 -9.30 -34.55
C VAL A 15 0.26 -9.62 -35.62
N ALA A 16 -0.56 -8.64 -36.04
CA ALA A 16 -1.53 -8.81 -37.10
C ALA A 16 -0.87 -9.12 -38.45
N TRP A 17 0.22 -8.43 -38.79
CA TRP A 17 0.97 -8.69 -40.02
C TRP A 17 1.60 -10.09 -40.04
N PHE A 18 2.13 -10.55 -38.90
CA PHE A 18 2.73 -11.89 -38.79
C PHE A 18 1.68 -13.01 -38.90
N ILE A 19 0.52 -12.86 -38.25
CA ILE A 19 -0.60 -13.82 -38.35
C ILE A 19 -1.16 -13.85 -39.77
N TRP A 20 -1.29 -12.69 -40.43
CA TRP A 20 -1.78 -12.62 -41.79
C TRP A 20 -0.79 -13.26 -42.79
N GLY A 21 0.51 -13.03 -42.61
CA GLY A 21 1.56 -13.62 -43.45
C GLY A 21 1.62 -15.15 -43.37
N THR A 22 1.46 -15.71 -42.17
CA THR A 22 1.44 -17.18 -41.99
C THR A 22 0.15 -17.81 -42.53
N TYR A 23 -1.00 -17.13 -42.38
CA TYR A 23 -2.27 -17.60 -42.92
C TYR A 23 -2.27 -17.67 -44.46
N ILE A 24 -1.76 -16.63 -45.14
CA ILE A 24 -1.70 -16.62 -46.62
C ILE A 24 -0.82 -17.75 -47.14
N ASN A 25 0.38 -17.92 -46.56
CA ASN A 25 1.33 -18.92 -47.05
C ASN A 25 0.85 -20.38 -46.85
N LEU A 26 -0.01 -20.62 -45.85
CA LEU A 26 -0.64 -21.93 -45.64
C LEU A 26 -1.72 -22.24 -46.70
N SER A 27 -2.42 -21.22 -47.19
CA SER A 27 -3.57 -21.41 -48.10
C SER A 27 -3.19 -21.70 -49.56
N THR A 28 -1.99 -21.34 -49.99
CA THR A 28 -1.58 -21.42 -51.41
C THR A 28 -0.90 -22.74 -51.78
N ASN A 29 -0.47 -23.53 -50.79
CA ASN A 29 0.22 -24.79 -51.03
C ASN A 29 -0.73 -25.99 -50.93
N LYS A 30 -1.39 -26.32 -52.06
CA LYS A 30 -2.09 -27.60 -52.22
C LYS A 30 -1.07 -28.72 -52.39
N PHE A 31 -0.59 -29.29 -51.30
CA PHE A 31 0.19 -30.53 -51.32
C PHE A 31 -0.75 -31.75 -51.34
N PRO A 32 -0.67 -32.62 -52.35
CA PRO A 32 -1.44 -33.85 -52.39
C PRO A 32 -0.74 -34.93 -51.53
N ASN A 33 -1.48 -35.50 -50.57
CA ASN A 33 -1.15 -36.72 -49.80
C ASN A 33 -0.06 -36.68 -48.70
N GLU A 34 -0.07 -35.69 -47.81
CA GLU A 34 0.70 -35.73 -46.55
C GLU A 34 -0.07 -35.23 -45.30
N GLY A 35 -1.26 -35.79 -45.05
CA GLY A 35 -2.15 -35.33 -43.97
C GLY A 35 -1.62 -35.44 -42.53
N LYS A 36 -0.43 -35.99 -42.28
CA LYS A 36 0.17 -36.10 -40.93
C LYS A 36 1.25 -35.05 -40.63
N SER A 37 1.84 -34.41 -41.65
CA SER A 37 2.95 -33.46 -41.41
C SER A 37 2.44 -32.05 -41.05
N MET A 38 1.26 -31.66 -41.53
CA MET A 38 0.65 -30.35 -41.27
C MET A 38 0.16 -30.18 -39.84
N ASP A 39 -0.40 -31.23 -39.23
CA ASP A 39 -0.88 -31.17 -37.83
C ASP A 39 0.27 -30.88 -36.85
N LEU A 40 1.46 -31.43 -37.12
CA LEU A 40 2.65 -31.25 -36.28
C LEU A 40 3.22 -29.82 -36.38
N ILE A 41 3.06 -29.17 -37.53
CA ILE A 41 3.49 -27.77 -37.75
C ILE A 41 2.54 -26.82 -37.02
N ILE A 42 1.24 -27.07 -37.08
CA ILE A 42 0.21 -26.26 -36.40
C ILE A 42 0.39 -26.36 -34.88
N GLU A 43 0.57 -27.56 -34.35
CA GLU A 43 0.79 -27.78 -32.91
C GLU A 43 2.01 -27.01 -32.40
N ARG A 44 3.16 -27.12 -33.08
CA ARG A 44 4.39 -26.39 -32.71
C ARG A 44 4.24 -24.87 -32.82
N GLY A 45 3.47 -24.40 -33.80
CA GLY A 45 3.15 -22.98 -33.97
C GLY A 45 2.40 -22.40 -32.77
N ILE A 46 1.43 -23.14 -32.22
CA ILE A 46 0.67 -22.73 -31.05
C ILE A 46 1.59 -22.58 -29.83
N TYR A 47 2.46 -23.56 -29.57
CA TYR A 47 3.39 -23.50 -28.43
C TYR A 47 4.33 -22.29 -28.48
N LEU A 48 4.80 -21.89 -29.66
CA LEU A 48 5.66 -20.72 -29.81
C LEU A 48 4.93 -19.41 -29.45
N VAL A 49 3.66 -19.26 -29.86
CA VAL A 49 2.87 -18.06 -29.52
C VAL A 49 2.63 -17.97 -28.01
N PHE A 50 2.31 -19.10 -27.36
CA PHE A 50 2.15 -19.15 -25.91
C PHE A 50 3.46 -18.83 -25.17
N ALA A 51 4.59 -19.38 -25.62
CA ALA A 51 5.90 -19.11 -25.03
C ALA A 51 6.26 -17.62 -25.08
N VAL A 52 6.04 -16.96 -26.22
CA VAL A 52 6.26 -15.51 -26.37
C VAL A 52 5.36 -14.70 -25.43
N GLY A 53 4.08 -15.09 -25.31
CA GLY A 53 3.14 -14.45 -24.39
C GLY A 53 3.57 -14.52 -22.93
N ILE A 54 4.02 -15.70 -22.48
CA ILE A 54 4.50 -15.92 -21.11
C ILE A 54 5.77 -15.08 -20.85
N ILE A 55 6.72 -15.07 -21.79
CA ILE A 55 7.95 -14.27 -21.66
C ILE A 55 7.61 -12.77 -21.52
N GLN A 56 6.67 -12.24 -22.30
CA GLN A 56 6.25 -10.84 -22.17
C GLN A 56 5.59 -10.53 -20.81
N LEU A 57 4.82 -11.47 -20.24
CA LEU A 57 4.24 -11.33 -18.91
C LEU A 57 5.33 -11.27 -17.83
N ILE A 58 6.31 -12.18 -17.90
CA ILE A 58 7.43 -12.23 -16.97
C ILE A 58 8.24 -10.92 -17.02
N LEU A 59 8.57 -10.43 -18.21
CA LEU A 59 9.31 -9.16 -18.37
C LEU A 59 8.57 -7.97 -17.75
N LYS A 60 7.23 -7.89 -17.95
CA LYS A 60 6.41 -6.83 -17.32
C LYS A 60 6.38 -6.95 -15.80
N ALA A 61 6.28 -8.17 -15.27
CA ALA A 61 6.32 -8.40 -13.82
C ALA A 61 7.66 -7.97 -13.23
N LEU A 62 8.77 -8.24 -13.91
CA LEU A 62 10.12 -7.81 -13.48
C LEU A 62 10.28 -6.29 -13.49
N GLU A 63 9.79 -5.60 -14.53
CA GLU A 63 9.79 -4.13 -14.56
C GLU A 63 8.93 -3.53 -13.44
N TYR A 64 7.77 -4.14 -13.16
CA TYR A 64 6.89 -3.72 -12.08
C TYR A 64 7.59 -3.84 -10.72
N GLN A 65 8.26 -4.98 -10.47
CA GLN A 65 9.07 -5.22 -9.27
C GLN A 65 10.22 -4.20 -9.14
N LYS A 66 10.94 -3.91 -10.23
CA LYS A 66 12.00 -2.89 -10.23
C LYS A 66 11.48 -1.51 -9.88
N LYS A 67 10.29 -1.13 -10.35
CA LYS A 67 9.68 0.16 -10.05
C LYS A 67 9.26 0.28 -8.57
N ILE A 68 8.80 -0.81 -7.95
CA ILE A 68 8.52 -0.87 -6.50
C ILE A 68 9.83 -0.69 -5.72
N LYS A 69 10.88 -1.44 -6.08
CA LYS A 69 12.19 -1.33 -5.41
C LYS A 69 12.84 0.06 -5.54
N MET A 70 12.74 0.72 -6.70
CA MET A 70 13.24 2.09 -6.88
C MET A 70 12.46 3.11 -6.03
N LYS A 71 11.15 2.90 -5.84
CA LYS A 71 10.35 3.74 -4.92
C LYS A 71 10.74 3.54 -3.47
N MET A 72 11.17 2.34 -3.07
CA MET A 72 11.70 2.06 -1.74
C MET A 72 13.10 2.66 -1.54
N ASN A 73 14.01 2.49 -2.51
CA ASN A 73 15.39 2.95 -2.38
C ASN A 73 15.56 4.47 -2.43
N ASN A 74 14.68 5.21 -3.11
CA ASN A 74 14.73 6.68 -3.11
C ASN A 74 14.33 7.31 -1.76
N VAL A 75 13.98 6.49 -0.76
CA VAL A 75 13.62 6.91 0.60
C VAL A 75 14.76 6.61 1.58
N THR A 76 15.80 5.89 1.16
CA THR A 76 16.83 5.33 2.05
C THR A 76 18.17 6.03 1.90
N GLU A 77 18.22 7.30 2.26
CA GLU A 77 19.37 7.88 2.99
C GLU A 77 18.92 8.10 4.44
N LEU A 78 18.36 7.05 5.03
CA LEU A 78 18.02 7.03 6.44
C LEU A 78 19.19 6.37 7.16
N ASP A 79 19.60 6.96 8.28
CA ASP A 79 20.60 6.38 9.18
C ASP A 79 20.31 4.88 9.38
N PRO A 80 21.35 4.03 9.47
CA PRO A 80 21.20 2.58 9.57
C PRO A 80 20.38 2.10 10.77
N ASN A 81 20.00 3.01 11.68
CA ASN A 81 19.20 2.73 12.87
C ASN A 81 17.71 3.11 12.73
N VAL A 82 17.28 3.68 11.60
CA VAL A 82 15.88 4.04 11.36
C VAL A 82 15.19 2.92 10.60
N LEU A 83 14.19 2.31 11.23
CA LEU A 83 13.42 1.20 10.67
C LEU A 83 12.33 1.70 9.72
N ALA A 84 11.64 2.77 10.10
CA ALA A 84 10.60 3.38 9.29
C ALA A 84 10.50 4.88 9.56
N LYS A 85 10.10 5.64 8.53
CA LYS A 85 9.83 7.06 8.61
C LYS A 85 8.51 7.38 7.92
N ILE A 86 7.63 8.09 8.60
CA ILE A 86 6.29 8.44 8.12
C ILE A 86 6.03 9.93 8.37
N CYS A 87 5.35 10.57 7.43
CA CYS A 87 4.79 11.89 7.60
C CYS A 87 3.28 11.77 7.82
N ALA A 88 2.76 12.39 8.87
CA ALA A 88 1.34 12.36 9.17
C ALA A 88 0.92 13.64 9.91
N HIS A 89 -0.38 13.94 9.93
CA HIS A 89 -0.91 15.08 10.66
C HIS A 89 -1.41 14.64 12.04
N HIS A 90 -0.92 15.27 13.10
CA HIS A 90 -1.44 15.04 14.45
C HIS A 90 -2.92 15.42 14.51
N LEU A 91 -3.74 14.54 15.08
CA LEU A 91 -5.13 14.85 15.39
C LEU A 91 -5.33 15.00 16.89
N GLU A 92 -4.92 14.01 17.67
CA GLU A 92 -5.21 13.97 19.10
C GLU A 92 -4.16 13.14 19.87
N GLY A 93 -4.04 13.39 21.17
CA GLY A 93 -3.25 12.58 22.11
C GLY A 93 -1.92 13.18 22.54
N LEU A 94 -1.44 14.23 21.85
CA LEU A 94 -0.25 14.98 22.25
C LEU A 94 -0.61 16.44 22.57
N PRO A 95 0.19 17.13 23.40
CA PRO A 95 0.05 18.57 23.64
C PRO A 95 0.56 19.39 22.43
N LEU A 96 0.04 19.08 21.25
CA LEU A 96 0.32 19.71 19.96
C LEU A 96 -1.00 20.23 19.39
N ALA A 97 -0.92 21.27 18.56
CA ALA A 97 -2.11 21.75 17.85
C ALA A 97 -2.65 20.66 16.90
N GLU A 98 -3.98 20.59 16.78
CA GLU A 98 -4.62 19.73 15.79
C GLU A 98 -4.12 20.06 14.36
N LYS A 99 -4.02 19.04 13.52
CA LYS A 99 -3.54 19.09 12.13
C LYS A 99 -2.09 19.52 11.95
N THR A 100 -1.31 19.59 13.02
CA THR A 100 0.13 19.86 12.92
C THR A 100 0.80 18.75 12.11
N PHE A 101 1.63 19.13 11.14
CA PHE A 101 2.45 18.18 10.39
C PHE A 101 3.52 17.59 11.30
N CYS A 102 3.55 16.27 11.38
CA CYS A 102 4.42 15.50 12.23
C CYS A 102 5.23 14.48 11.41
N GLU A 103 6.49 14.36 11.76
CA GLU A 103 7.39 13.31 11.28
C GLU A 103 7.54 12.24 12.37
N LEU A 104 7.18 11.02 12.02
CA LEU A 104 7.26 9.84 12.87
C LEU A 104 8.49 9.04 12.42
N ILE A 105 9.46 8.88 13.32
CA ILE A 105 10.72 8.17 13.06
C ILE A 105 10.79 6.98 14.01
N LEU A 106 10.67 5.77 13.46
CA LEU A 106 10.75 4.53 14.22
C LEU A 106 12.18 4.01 14.24
N THR A 107 12.72 3.78 15.43
CA THR A 107 13.96 3.03 15.66
C THR A 107 13.65 1.72 16.37
N SER A 108 14.66 0.87 16.56
CA SER A 108 14.53 -0.39 17.30
C SER A 108 14.15 -0.20 18.77
N GLU A 109 14.44 0.97 19.35
CA GLU A 109 14.28 1.24 20.79
C GLU A 109 13.13 2.19 21.10
N GLN A 110 12.85 3.16 20.20
CA GLN A 110 11.88 4.21 20.44
C GLN A 110 11.19 4.67 19.15
N LEU A 111 10.02 5.27 19.31
CA LEU A 111 9.30 6.01 18.29
C LEU A 111 9.43 7.50 18.62
N ASN A 112 10.12 8.24 17.73
CA ASN A 112 10.27 9.68 17.83
C ASN A 112 9.22 10.39 16.98
N ILE A 113 8.59 11.41 17.54
CA ILE A 113 7.51 12.19 16.94
C ILE A 113 7.96 13.65 16.96
N VAL A 114 8.27 14.19 15.79
CA VAL A 114 8.74 15.57 15.63
C VAL A 114 7.67 16.39 14.94
N GLY A 115 7.17 17.44 15.58
CA GLY A 115 6.14 18.28 14.98
C GLY A 115 5.82 19.50 15.83
N GLY A 116 5.40 20.59 15.18
CA GLY A 116 4.99 21.81 15.89
C GLY A 116 6.07 22.46 16.77
N GLY A 117 7.35 22.19 16.48
CA GLY A 117 8.48 22.67 17.28
C GLY A 117 8.76 21.86 18.56
N ALA A 118 8.01 20.78 18.81
CA ALA A 118 8.26 19.84 19.90
C ALA A 118 8.74 18.49 19.38
N ASN A 119 9.40 17.73 20.26
CA ASN A 119 9.85 16.37 20.01
C ASN A 119 9.36 15.48 21.15
N PHE A 120 8.63 14.42 20.82
CA PHE A 120 8.17 13.42 21.75
C PHE A 120 8.84 12.09 21.42
N SER A 121 9.38 11.41 22.43
CA SER A 121 9.90 10.06 22.29
C SER A 121 9.08 9.10 23.14
N ILE A 122 8.67 7.99 22.53
CA ILE A 122 7.95 6.89 23.18
C ILE A 122 8.79 5.63 23.03
N MET A 123 9.17 5.02 24.14
CA MET A 123 9.94 3.78 24.10
C MET A 123 9.06 2.65 23.57
N ILE A 124 9.60 1.76 22.73
CA ILE A 124 8.84 0.64 22.17
C ILE A 124 8.16 -0.22 23.25
N PRO A 125 8.77 -0.50 24.42
CA PRO A 125 8.10 -1.22 25.50
C PRO A 125 6.87 -0.54 26.10
N GLN A 126 6.72 0.77 25.93
CA GLN A 126 5.54 1.52 26.38
C GLN A 126 4.37 1.37 25.40
N ILE A 127 4.65 1.04 24.13
CA ILE A 127 3.62 0.88 23.11
C ILE A 127 2.90 -0.45 23.35
N ARG A 128 1.57 -0.38 23.44
CA ARG A 128 0.69 -1.55 23.64
C ARG A 128 0.02 -2.00 22.37
N ALA A 129 -0.35 -1.06 21.52
CA ALA A 129 -0.97 -1.35 20.23
C ALA A 129 -0.63 -0.28 19.21
N ALA A 130 -0.60 -0.68 17.94
CA ALA A 130 -0.49 0.20 16.78
C ALA A 130 -1.44 -0.33 15.72
N GLU A 131 -2.31 0.53 15.18
CA GLU A 131 -3.29 0.16 14.18
C GLU A 131 -3.39 1.24 13.10
N LEU A 132 -3.53 0.82 11.86
CA LEU A 132 -3.91 1.68 10.75
C LEU A 132 -5.35 1.32 10.40
N LYS A 133 -6.27 2.28 10.49
CA LYS A 133 -7.68 2.10 10.14
C LYS A 133 -8.11 3.12 9.11
N THR A 134 -9.06 2.75 8.27
CA THR A 134 -9.76 3.69 7.37
C THR A 134 -10.97 4.31 8.07
N ASP A 135 -11.40 5.48 7.59
CA ASP A 135 -12.71 6.06 7.92
C ASP A 135 -13.83 5.03 7.90
N THR A 136 -13.95 4.25 6.83
CA THR A 136 -15.02 3.25 6.69
C THR A 136 -14.95 2.12 7.73
N GLU A 137 -13.75 1.72 8.15
CA GLU A 137 -13.59 0.72 9.22
C GLU A 137 -13.97 1.30 10.58
N ILE A 138 -13.66 2.57 10.82
CA ILE A 138 -14.04 3.26 12.05
C ILE A 138 -15.56 3.44 12.10
N ASP A 139 -16.19 3.86 11.01
CA ASP A 139 -17.65 4.02 10.91
C ASP A 139 -18.39 2.71 11.15
N ASN A 140 -17.86 1.61 10.61
CA ASN A 140 -18.41 0.28 10.81
C ASN A 140 -18.32 -0.18 12.27
N ILE A 141 -17.27 0.20 13.01
CA ILE A 141 -17.17 -0.06 14.46
C ILE A 141 -18.23 0.74 15.22
N VAL A 142 -18.47 1.99 14.82
CA VAL A 142 -19.45 2.88 15.47
C VAL A 142 -20.90 2.45 15.18
N LEU A 143 -21.21 2.09 13.93
CA LEU A 143 -22.58 1.74 13.48
C LEU A 143 -22.96 0.28 13.75
N GLY A 144 -21.99 -0.63 13.88
CA GLY A 144 -22.19 -2.08 14.05
C GLY A 144 -22.63 -2.54 15.45
N GLY A 145 -22.59 -1.66 16.45
CA GLY A 145 -23.12 -1.90 17.79
C GLY A 145 -22.11 -2.34 18.86
N TYR A 146 -22.37 -1.89 20.10
CA TYR A 146 -21.72 -2.26 21.37
C TYR A 146 -20.33 -1.66 21.69
N THR A 147 -20.23 -0.34 21.85
CA THR A 147 -19.43 0.21 22.95
C THR A 147 -20.22 1.30 23.68
N ARG A 148 -20.24 1.21 25.02
CA ARG A 148 -21.04 2.05 25.93
C ARG A 148 -20.31 3.34 26.31
N ASP A 149 -19.18 3.61 25.67
CA ASP A 149 -18.30 4.74 25.93
C ASP A 149 -18.12 5.54 24.64
N PRO A 150 -18.31 6.88 24.68
CA PRO A 150 -18.07 7.72 23.53
C PRO A 150 -16.56 7.73 23.22
N TRP A 151 -16.17 7.12 22.10
CA TRP A 151 -14.82 7.23 21.59
C TRP A 151 -14.59 8.67 21.07
N PRO A 152 -13.51 9.36 21.46
CA PRO A 152 -13.33 10.80 21.23
C PRO A 152 -13.20 11.20 19.74
N TYR A 153 -12.93 10.27 18.83
CA TYR A 153 -12.69 10.57 17.42
C TYR A 153 -13.97 10.70 16.56
N GLU A 154 -15.15 10.39 17.09
CA GLU A 154 -16.44 10.41 16.34
C GLU A 154 -16.73 11.79 15.71
N LYS A 155 -16.23 12.86 16.36
CA LYS A 155 -16.32 14.24 15.87
C LYS A 155 -15.62 14.49 14.53
N TYR A 156 -14.61 13.69 14.17
CA TYR A 156 -13.85 13.87 12.93
C TYR A 156 -14.52 13.21 11.73
N ILE A 157 -15.19 12.08 11.96
CA ILE A 157 -15.96 11.33 10.95
C ILE A 157 -17.12 12.19 10.43
N LEU A 158 -17.89 12.77 11.35
CA LEU A 158 -19.09 13.56 11.05
C LEU A 158 -18.83 14.83 10.23
N LYS A 159 -17.57 15.28 10.12
CA LYS A 159 -17.21 16.48 9.35
C LYS A 159 -16.81 16.20 7.90
N ALA A 160 -16.62 14.93 7.53
CA ALA A 160 -16.28 14.54 6.16
C ALA A 160 -17.52 14.36 5.24
N GLU A 161 -18.73 14.35 5.80
CA GLU A 161 -19.92 13.84 5.11
C GLU A 161 -20.98 14.88 4.69
N THR A 162 -20.65 16.17 4.63
CA THR A 162 -21.64 17.23 4.32
C THR A 162 -21.37 18.08 3.08
N GLU A 163 -20.79 17.52 2.01
CA GLU A 163 -20.85 18.16 0.68
C GLU A 163 -21.28 17.18 -0.44
N THR A 164 -22.60 17.10 -0.58
CA THR A 164 -23.40 16.88 -1.81
C THR A 164 -22.98 15.83 -2.85
N ARG A 165 -23.85 14.81 -2.94
CA ARG A 165 -24.02 13.86 -4.05
C ARG A 165 -24.04 14.52 -5.44
N LEU A 166 -23.05 14.17 -6.26
CA LEU A 166 -23.22 13.83 -7.67
C LEU A 166 -22.47 12.53 -7.91
N PHE A 167 -23.14 11.51 -8.45
CA PHE A 167 -22.56 10.20 -8.77
C PHE A 167 -21.57 10.32 -9.93
N ASN A 168 -20.40 10.89 -9.66
CA ASN A 168 -19.23 10.65 -10.48
C ASN A 168 -18.58 9.36 -9.94
N LYS A 169 -18.16 8.44 -10.81
CA LYS A 169 -17.28 7.31 -10.42
C LYS A 169 -15.87 7.83 -10.09
N GLU A 170 -15.82 8.86 -9.25
CA GLU A 170 -14.60 9.40 -8.71
C GLU A 170 -14.06 8.40 -7.70
N LYS A 171 -12.74 8.19 -7.81
CA LYS A 171 -11.96 7.31 -6.97
C LYS A 171 -12.29 7.63 -5.50
N LYS A 172 -12.95 6.69 -4.80
CA LYS A 172 -13.15 6.80 -3.36
C LYS A 172 -11.79 7.07 -2.72
N THR A 173 -11.65 8.23 -2.08
CA THR A 173 -10.45 8.61 -1.35
C THR A 173 -10.71 8.17 0.08
N TYR A 174 -9.93 7.21 0.56
CA TYR A 174 -10.05 6.68 1.92
C TYR A 174 -9.10 7.45 2.80
N THR A 175 -9.59 8.07 3.87
CA THR A 175 -8.72 8.70 4.85
C THR A 175 -8.21 7.64 5.82
N HIS A 176 -6.89 7.56 5.96
CA HIS A 176 -6.23 6.59 6.83
C HIS A 176 -5.83 7.24 8.15
N PHE A 177 -6.11 6.55 9.26
CA PHE A 177 -5.81 6.97 10.61
C PHE A 177 -4.83 5.99 11.24
N LEU A 178 -3.67 6.49 11.66
CA LEU A 178 -2.72 5.75 12.47
C LEU A 178 -3.05 6.00 13.95
N ILE A 179 -3.41 4.94 14.65
CA ILE A 179 -3.78 4.94 16.06
C ILE A 179 -2.71 4.19 16.83
N LEU A 180 -2.11 4.86 17.80
CA LEU A 180 -1.11 4.29 18.70
C LEU A 180 -1.66 4.31 20.12
N SER A 181 -1.53 3.20 20.84
CA SER A 181 -1.87 3.10 22.26
C SER A 181 -0.59 2.82 23.06
N TYR A 182 -0.34 3.60 24.09
CA TYR A 182 0.89 3.53 24.87
C TYR A 182 0.63 3.80 26.35
N ILE A 183 1.58 3.41 27.21
CA ILE A 183 1.57 3.76 28.63
C ILE A 183 2.39 5.03 28.83
N ASN A 184 1.75 6.08 29.35
CA ASN A 184 2.42 7.34 29.65
C ASN A 184 3.37 7.22 30.88
N SER A 185 4.07 8.30 31.22
CA SER A 185 4.95 8.35 32.40
C SER A 185 4.22 8.13 33.73
N GLU A 186 2.91 8.31 33.77
CA GLU A 186 2.06 8.13 34.95
C GLU A 186 1.55 6.68 35.08
N GLY A 187 1.89 5.80 34.13
CA GLY A 187 1.38 4.43 34.10
C GLY A 187 -0.04 4.30 33.54
N VAL A 188 -0.59 5.37 32.98
CA VAL A 188 -1.95 5.41 32.41
C VAL A 188 -1.90 5.08 30.92
N LEU A 189 -2.87 4.29 30.47
CA LEU A 189 -3.05 3.99 29.04
C LEU A 189 -3.56 5.24 28.32
N ALA A 190 -2.78 5.73 27.36
CA ALA A 190 -3.09 6.87 26.51
C ALA A 190 -3.08 6.44 25.03
N SER A 191 -3.70 7.24 24.17
CA SER A 191 -3.72 7.01 22.73
C SER A 191 -3.37 8.28 21.95
N ILE A 192 -2.68 8.11 20.83
CA ILE A 192 -2.31 9.16 19.89
C ILE A 192 -2.86 8.79 18.53
N VAL A 193 -3.46 9.77 17.85
CA VAL A 193 -4.08 9.59 16.54
C VAL A 193 -3.44 10.54 15.53
N PHE A 194 -3.06 9.98 14.39
CA PHE A 194 -2.53 10.72 13.25
C PHE A 194 -3.37 10.45 12.01
N LEU A 195 -3.59 11.48 11.20
CA LEU A 195 -4.12 11.39 9.85
C LEU A 195 -2.97 11.17 8.86
N VAL A 196 -3.00 10.07 8.13
CA VAL A 196 -1.99 9.69 7.14
C VAL A 196 -2.49 10.08 5.75
N GLU A 197 -1.65 10.76 4.98
CA GLU A 197 -1.94 11.07 3.58
C GLU A 197 -1.76 9.85 2.68
N ASP A 198 -2.51 9.78 1.57
CA ASP A 198 -2.44 8.70 0.57
C ASP A 198 -1.01 8.38 0.09
N ALA A 199 -0.13 9.39 0.07
CA ALA A 199 1.26 9.22 -0.37
C ALA A 199 2.10 8.37 0.60
N ASP A 200 1.74 8.37 1.88
CA ASP A 200 2.47 7.74 2.98
C ASP A 200 1.75 6.51 3.55
N GLU A 201 0.59 6.12 3.01
CA GLU A 201 -0.20 4.95 3.44
C GLU A 201 0.65 3.67 3.55
N ILE A 202 1.42 3.36 2.50
CA ILE A 202 2.26 2.15 2.47
C ILE A 202 3.30 2.19 3.59
N ARG A 203 3.89 3.37 3.85
CA ARG A 203 4.89 3.54 4.92
C ARG A 203 4.26 3.44 6.30
N ALA A 204 3.04 3.97 6.46
CA ALA A 204 2.28 3.84 7.68
C ALA A 204 1.96 2.38 7.99
N PHE A 205 1.56 1.61 6.99
CA PHE A 205 1.35 0.18 7.12
C PHE A 205 2.63 -0.56 7.51
N GLU A 206 3.75 -0.26 6.83
CA GLU A 206 5.06 -0.83 7.15
C GLU A 206 5.49 -0.52 8.58
N ALA A 207 5.38 0.72 9.06
CA ALA A 207 5.78 1.01 10.44
C ALA A 207 4.84 0.37 11.47
N VAL A 208 3.53 0.28 11.20
CA VAL A 208 2.61 -0.45 12.09
C VAL A 208 3.00 -1.92 12.16
N PHE A 209 3.36 -2.52 11.03
CA PHE A 209 3.85 -3.89 10.98
C PHE A 209 5.14 -4.06 11.80
N GLU A 210 6.11 -3.15 11.65
CA GLU A 210 7.35 -3.17 12.42
C GLU A 210 7.10 -2.95 13.93
N ILE A 211 6.27 -1.99 14.31
CA ILE A 211 5.91 -1.79 15.73
C ILE A 211 5.29 -3.06 16.31
N LYS A 212 4.37 -3.71 15.59
CA LYS A 212 3.77 -4.98 16.03
C LYS A 212 4.81 -6.10 16.15
N SER A 213 5.78 -6.15 15.23
CA SER A 213 6.86 -7.13 15.26
C SER A 213 7.73 -6.95 16.52
N LEU A 214 8.04 -5.70 16.88
CA LEU A 214 8.83 -5.37 18.06
C LEU A 214 8.07 -5.60 19.37
N ILE A 215 6.77 -5.28 19.43
CA ILE A 215 5.93 -5.54 20.62
C ILE A 215 5.83 -7.04 20.91
N LYS A 216 5.63 -7.87 19.89
CA LYS A 216 5.49 -9.33 20.06
C LYS A 216 6.73 -9.98 20.69
N ASN A 217 7.90 -9.41 20.45
CA ASN A 217 9.17 -9.91 20.97
C ASN A 217 9.47 -9.41 22.39
N ASN A 218 8.61 -8.57 22.97
CA ASN A 218 8.81 -8.06 24.31
C ASN A 218 8.22 -9.04 25.34
N PRO A 219 8.99 -9.49 26.34
CA PRO A 219 8.46 -10.40 27.35
C PRO A 219 7.26 -9.78 28.05
N THR A 220 6.16 -10.54 28.14
CA THR A 220 4.98 -10.14 28.89
C THR A 220 5.38 -10.00 30.36
N VAL A 221 5.66 -8.78 30.80
CA VAL A 221 5.88 -8.51 32.22
C VAL A 221 4.53 -8.68 32.91
N THR A 222 4.29 -9.88 33.43
CA THR A 222 3.21 -10.14 34.38
C THR A 222 3.50 -9.35 35.63
N ILE A 223 2.86 -8.19 35.76
CA ILE A 223 2.77 -7.49 37.04
C ILE A 223 1.81 -8.34 37.89
N GLN A 224 2.35 -9.11 38.82
CA GLN A 224 1.54 -9.71 39.87
C GLN A 224 1.03 -8.56 40.75
N LEU A 225 -0.28 -8.32 40.72
CA LEU A 225 -0.98 -7.40 41.61
C LEU A 225 -1.20 -8.05 42.97
#